data_AF-A0A2M7VI62-F1
#
_entry.id   AF-A0A2M7VI62-F1
#
_cell.length_a   1.000
_cell.length_b   1.000
_cell.length_c   1.000
_cell.angle_alpha   90.00
_cell.angle_beta   90.00
_cell.angle_gamma   90.00
#
_symmetry.space_group_name_H-M   'P 1'
#
loop_
_entity.id
_entity.type
_entity.pdbx_description
1 polymer ?
#
loop_
_entity_poly.entity_id
_entity_poly.type
_entity_poly.pdbx_seq_one_letter_code
_entity_poly.pdbx_strand_id
1 'polypeptide(L)'
;MKYKLRKKSLITHKNTLEKLISLKKFPVFIGCTDQKKEEDIFANMEFDICKKSGFIQLKKLLPIDLVYSGYHSEALGEIWKTHHEKFAEFISKFKPINILEVGGSNAVLAEQVKATNPKINWSIIEPNPTHKSTKEITVIKGYFNKSFSFDKPIDTIVHSHVLEYLYNPVEMIKHMHSFLEIGWAKFIFSAPIFFRNIFFILV
;
A
#
# COMPACT_ATOMS: atom_id res chain seq x y z
N MET A 1 -26.06 4.72 3.99
CA MET A 1 -24.80 4.33 3.31
C MET A 1 -24.62 2.82 3.36
N LYS A 2 -24.54 2.15 2.20
CA LYS A 2 -24.23 0.71 2.12
C LYS A 2 -22.77 0.49 2.50
N TYR A 3 -22.44 -0.65 3.10
CA TYR A 3 -21.07 -1.02 3.45
C TYR A 3 -20.91 -2.54 3.41
N LYS A 4 -19.68 -3.02 3.23
CA LYS A 4 -19.33 -4.44 3.34
C LYS A 4 -18.81 -4.73 4.75
N LEU A 5 -19.42 -5.70 5.43
CA LEU A 5 -19.02 -6.11 6.78
C LEU A 5 -17.94 -7.20 6.71
N ARG A 6 -16.80 -7.00 7.38
CA ARG A 6 -15.77 -8.02 7.58
C ARG A 6 -16.06 -8.79 8.86
N LYS A 7 -16.54 -10.04 8.74
CA LYS A 7 -16.86 -10.93 9.88
C LYS A 7 -15.70 -11.82 10.33
N LYS A 8 -14.65 -11.93 9.50
CA LYS A 8 -13.51 -12.84 9.67
C LYS A 8 -12.20 -12.06 9.63
N SER A 9 -11.20 -12.58 10.33
CA SER A 9 -9.82 -12.08 10.24
C SER A 9 -9.31 -12.17 8.80
N LEU A 10 -8.69 -11.10 8.29
CA LEU A 10 -8.08 -11.08 6.96
C LEU A 10 -6.83 -11.98 6.85
N ILE A 11 -6.23 -12.33 7.99
CA ILE A 11 -5.03 -13.16 8.07
C ILE A 11 -5.38 -14.62 8.32
N THR A 12 -6.19 -14.90 9.35
CA THR A 12 -6.47 -16.29 9.76
C THR A 12 -7.72 -16.87 9.11
N HIS A 13 -8.56 -16.04 8.49
CA HIS A 13 -9.88 -16.39 7.95
C HIS A 13 -10.86 -17.00 8.97
N LYS A 14 -10.57 -16.87 10.28
CA LYS A 14 -11.39 -17.37 11.38
C LYS A 14 -12.27 -16.25 11.97
N ASN A 15 -13.36 -16.64 12.64
CA ASN A 15 -14.25 -15.76 13.40
C ASN A 15 -13.62 -15.42 14.78
N THR A 16 -12.48 -14.75 14.78
CA THR A 16 -11.68 -14.46 16.00
C THR A 16 -11.49 -12.98 16.22
N LEU A 17 -12.37 -12.16 15.63
CA LEU A 17 -12.38 -10.72 15.76
C LEU A 17 -13.07 -10.30 17.05
N GLU A 18 -12.49 -9.31 17.72
CA GLU A 18 -13.14 -8.56 18.80
C GLU A 18 -13.01 -7.07 18.54
N LYS A 19 -13.97 -6.29 19.05
CA LYS A 19 -13.98 -4.84 18.85
C LYS A 19 -12.79 -4.24 19.59
N LEU A 20 -11.96 -3.48 18.87
CA LEU A 20 -10.84 -2.74 19.45
C LEU A 20 -11.27 -1.31 19.82
N ILE A 21 -11.69 -0.53 18.82
CA ILE A 21 -12.07 0.88 19.03
C ILE A 21 -13.13 1.30 18.00
N SER A 22 -13.92 2.31 18.35
CA SER A 22 -14.87 2.95 17.43
C SER A 22 -14.77 4.46 17.54
N LEU A 23 -14.37 5.10 16.45
CA LEU A 23 -14.43 6.55 16.28
C LEU A 23 -15.82 6.89 15.74
N LYS A 24 -16.57 7.70 16.50
CA LYS A 24 -17.95 8.06 16.15
C LYS A 24 -17.96 9.27 15.24
N LYS A 25 -18.88 9.27 14.26
CA LYS A 25 -19.05 10.36 13.29
C LYS A 25 -17.71 10.81 12.67
N PHE A 26 -16.93 9.84 12.19
CA PHE A 26 -15.67 10.09 11.50
C PHE A 26 -15.96 10.51 10.04
N PRO A 27 -15.28 11.54 9.49
CA PRO A 27 -15.44 11.93 8.09
C PRO A 27 -15.16 10.77 7.13
N VAL A 28 -16.04 10.56 6.15
CA VAL A 28 -15.88 9.46 5.17
C VAL A 28 -14.77 9.77 4.17
N PHE A 29 -14.69 11.03 3.72
CA PHE A 29 -13.63 11.52 2.85
C PHE A 29 -12.58 12.26 3.70
N ILE A 30 -11.29 11.97 3.45
CA ILE A 30 -10.17 12.56 4.19
C ILE A 30 -9.34 13.41 3.23
N GLY A 31 -9.85 14.57 2.83
CA GLY A 31 -9.16 15.49 1.94
C GLY A 31 -9.60 16.93 2.14
N CYS A 32 -9.01 17.84 1.37
CA CYS A 32 -9.47 19.23 1.30
C CYS A 32 -10.59 19.34 0.28
N THR A 33 -11.64 20.09 0.61
CA THR A 33 -12.79 20.32 -0.28
C THR A 33 -13.31 21.74 -0.07
N ASP A 34 -13.82 22.35 -1.13
CA ASP A 34 -14.55 23.63 -1.07
C ASP A 34 -16.04 23.42 -0.74
N GLN A 35 -16.45 22.16 -0.61
CA GLN A 35 -17.79 21.78 -0.20
C GLN A 35 -18.12 22.36 1.18
N LYS A 36 -19.38 22.73 1.37
CA LYS A 36 -19.89 23.16 2.67
C LYS A 36 -19.82 22.02 3.69
N LYS A 37 -19.48 22.36 4.94
CA LYS A 37 -19.39 21.41 6.05
C LYS A 37 -20.70 20.66 6.29
N GLU A 38 -21.86 21.27 6.01
CA GLU A 38 -23.17 20.65 6.20
C GLU A 38 -23.41 19.46 5.26
N GLU A 39 -22.63 19.38 4.17
CA GLU A 39 -22.68 18.30 3.19
C GLU A 39 -21.67 17.17 3.53
N ASP A 40 -20.88 17.32 4.61
CA ASP A 40 -19.92 16.30 5.04
C ASP A 40 -20.64 14.98 5.39
N ILE A 41 -20.13 13.88 4.82
CA ILE A 41 -20.63 12.55 5.11
C ILE A 41 -19.83 11.94 6.26
N PHE A 42 -20.53 11.46 7.27
CA PHE A 42 -19.93 10.84 8.45
C PHE A 42 -20.31 9.36 8.58
N ALA A 43 -19.37 8.55 9.05
CA ALA A 43 -19.57 7.15 9.40
C ALA A 43 -18.90 6.82 10.75
N ASN A 44 -19.34 5.77 11.42
CA ASN A 44 -18.55 5.22 12.51
C ASN A 44 -17.38 4.42 11.90
N MET A 45 -16.15 4.84 12.20
CA MET A 45 -14.97 4.07 11.86
C MET A 45 -14.71 3.07 13.00
N GLU A 46 -14.84 1.78 12.68
CA GLU A 46 -14.80 0.71 13.66
C GLU A 46 -13.65 -0.24 13.32
N PHE A 47 -12.74 -0.43 14.27
CA PHE A 47 -11.62 -1.35 14.17
C PHE A 47 -11.89 -2.57 15.03
N ASP A 48 -11.67 -3.74 14.45
CA ASP A 48 -11.64 -5.01 15.17
C ASP A 48 -10.21 -5.55 15.17
N ILE A 49 -9.81 -6.25 16.24
CA ILE A 49 -8.53 -6.95 16.37
C ILE A 49 -8.77 -8.46 16.36
N CYS A 50 -7.90 -9.19 15.65
CA CYS A 50 -7.89 -10.65 15.66
C CYS A 50 -7.10 -11.17 16.87
N LYS A 51 -7.77 -11.79 17.85
CA LYS A 51 -7.11 -12.35 19.04
C LYS A 51 -6.01 -13.37 18.78
N LYS A 52 -6.08 -14.08 17.65
CA LYS A 52 -5.10 -15.13 17.31
C LYS A 52 -3.84 -14.58 16.66
N SER A 53 -3.94 -13.46 15.94
CA SER A 53 -2.82 -12.94 15.13
C SER A 53 -2.42 -11.51 15.48
N GLY A 54 -3.15 -10.82 16.36
CA GLY A 54 -2.95 -9.40 16.66
C GLY A 54 -3.32 -8.45 15.50
N PHE A 55 -3.78 -8.98 14.37
CA PHE A 55 -4.06 -8.17 13.18
C PHE A 55 -5.28 -7.27 13.40
N ILE A 56 -5.10 -5.97 13.18
CA ILE A 56 -6.14 -4.95 13.28
C ILE A 56 -6.70 -4.70 11.88
N GLN A 57 -8.03 -4.59 11.77
CA GLN A 57 -8.70 -4.33 10.50
C GLN A 57 -9.97 -3.50 10.70
N LEU A 58 -10.34 -2.72 9.67
CA LEU A 58 -11.66 -2.11 9.63
C LEU A 58 -12.75 -3.18 9.62
N LYS A 59 -13.76 -2.99 10.46
CA LYS A 59 -14.96 -3.83 10.53
C LYS A 59 -15.88 -3.62 9.33
N LYS A 60 -16.01 -2.38 8.89
CA LYS A 60 -16.89 -1.97 7.79
C LYS A 60 -16.06 -1.32 6.69
N LEU A 61 -16.24 -1.78 5.46
CA LEU A 61 -15.69 -1.14 4.28
C LEU A 61 -16.78 -0.30 3.62
N LEU A 62 -16.53 0.99 3.55
CA LEU A 62 -17.39 1.91 2.82
C LEU A 62 -17.15 1.77 1.30
N PRO A 63 -18.09 2.22 0.46
CA PRO A 63 -17.91 2.27 -0.99
C PRO A 63 -16.66 3.08 -1.36
N ILE A 64 -15.85 2.55 -2.27
CA ILE A 64 -14.56 3.14 -2.64
C ILE A 64 -14.73 4.52 -3.29
N ASP A 65 -15.80 4.70 -4.06
CA ASP A 65 -16.22 5.94 -4.69
C ASP A 65 -16.58 7.05 -3.68
N LEU A 66 -16.97 6.67 -2.45
CA LEU A 66 -17.20 7.64 -1.37
C LEU A 66 -15.92 7.97 -0.60
N VAL A 67 -15.05 6.98 -0.38
CA VAL A 67 -13.78 7.18 0.35
C VAL A 67 -12.77 7.96 -0.50
N TYR A 68 -12.77 7.72 -1.81
CA TYR A 68 -11.89 8.33 -2.80
C TYR A 68 -12.67 9.24 -3.75
N SER A 69 -13.62 10.02 -3.23
CA SER A 69 -14.44 10.94 -4.02
C SER A 69 -13.64 12.11 -4.62
N GLY A 70 -12.40 12.31 -4.16
CA GLY A 70 -11.48 13.32 -4.64
C GLY A 70 -10.03 13.01 -4.27
N TYR A 71 -9.14 13.93 -4.63
CA TYR A 71 -7.74 13.85 -4.27
C TYR A 71 -7.54 14.05 -2.76
N HIS A 72 -6.75 13.19 -2.12
CA HIS A 72 -6.71 13.08 -0.66
C HIS A 72 -5.28 13.10 -0.05
N SER A 73 -4.33 13.79 -0.71
CA SER A 73 -2.93 14.08 -0.30
C SER A 73 -1.87 13.36 -1.12
N GLU A 74 -0.84 14.11 -1.53
CA GLU A 74 0.44 13.56 -1.97
C GLU A 74 1.44 13.47 -0.81
N ALA A 75 2.38 12.54 -0.96
CA ALA A 75 3.56 12.39 -0.13
C ALA A 75 4.61 13.50 -0.41
N LEU A 76 4.32 14.74 -0.03
CA LEU A 76 5.17 15.92 -0.32
C LEU A 76 5.98 16.40 0.89
N GLY A 77 7.06 17.15 0.60
CA GLY A 77 7.89 17.83 1.60
C GLY A 77 9.06 17.01 2.13
N GLU A 78 9.85 17.63 3.02
CA GLU A 78 11.15 17.09 3.45
C GLU A 78 11.04 15.76 4.20
N ILE A 79 9.95 15.53 4.93
CA ILE A 79 9.71 14.28 5.65
C ILE A 79 9.57 13.11 4.66
N TRP A 80 8.74 13.28 3.63
CA TRP A 80 8.53 12.25 2.60
C TRP A 80 9.77 12.06 1.72
N LYS A 81 10.47 13.15 1.39
CA LYS A 81 11.77 13.07 0.72
C LYS A 81 12.77 12.25 1.53
N THR A 82 12.93 12.56 2.82
CA THR A 82 13.81 11.81 3.74
C THR A 82 13.37 10.35 3.85
N HIS A 83 12.06 10.09 3.92
CA HIS A 83 11.52 8.74 3.94
C HIS A 83 11.94 7.95 2.69
N HIS A 84 11.74 8.50 1.49
CA HIS A 84 12.13 7.86 0.25
C HIS A 84 13.65 7.63 0.19
N GLU A 85 14.46 8.63 0.55
CA GLU A 85 15.93 8.51 0.56
C GLU A 85 16.40 7.38 1.49
N LYS A 86 15.85 7.31 2.71
CA LYS A 86 16.20 6.26 3.66
C LYS A 86 15.71 4.89 3.23
N PHE A 87 14.56 4.83 2.57
CA PHE A 87 14.03 3.58 2.06
C PHE A 87 14.84 3.09 0.84
N ALA A 88 15.24 3.98 -0.06
CA ALA A 88 16.17 3.69 -1.16
C ALA A 88 17.51 3.17 -0.63
N GLU A 89 18.10 3.83 0.38
CA GLU A 89 19.33 3.38 1.05
C GLU A 89 19.17 1.96 1.63
N PHE A 90 18.02 1.67 2.23
CA PHE A 90 17.73 0.35 2.78
C PHE A 90 17.61 -0.72 1.69
N ILE A 91 16.89 -0.45 0.59
CA ILE A 91 16.76 -1.36 -0.55
C ILE A 91 18.14 -1.69 -1.14
N SER A 92 18.98 -0.68 -1.35
CA SER A 92 20.32 -0.85 -1.94
C SER A 92 21.24 -1.76 -1.13
N LYS A 93 21.03 -1.89 0.20
CA LYS A 93 21.82 -2.82 1.05
C LYS A 93 21.66 -4.28 0.66
N PHE A 94 20.54 -4.64 0.04
CA PHE A 94 20.25 -6.02 -0.36
C PHE A 94 20.77 -6.37 -1.76
N LYS A 95 21.38 -5.40 -2.47
CA LYS A 95 21.98 -5.58 -3.80
C LYS A 95 21.03 -6.28 -4.80
N PRO A 96 19.80 -5.79 -4.96
CA PRO A 96 18.84 -6.36 -5.91
C PRO A 96 19.35 -6.19 -7.36
N ILE A 97 18.92 -7.08 -8.25
CA ILE A 97 19.22 -7.00 -9.70
C ILE A 97 17.94 -6.68 -10.47
N ASN A 98 16.84 -7.38 -10.16
CA ASN A 98 15.55 -7.22 -10.84
C ASN A 98 14.43 -6.92 -9.84
N ILE A 99 13.96 -5.67 -9.84
CA ILE A 99 12.92 -5.18 -8.95
C ILE A 99 11.58 -5.09 -9.67
N LEU A 100 10.56 -5.64 -9.01
CA LEU A 100 9.15 -5.28 -9.25
C LEU A 100 8.66 -4.41 -8.09
N GLU A 101 8.38 -3.14 -8.38
CA GLU A 101 7.74 -2.21 -7.46
C GLU A 101 6.22 -2.22 -7.65
N VAL A 102 5.48 -2.53 -6.60
CA VAL A 102 4.01 -2.45 -6.59
C VAL A 102 3.60 -1.11 -5.99
N GLY A 103 2.79 -0.33 -6.72
CA GLY A 103 2.31 0.98 -6.26
C GLY A 103 3.37 2.08 -6.25
N GLY A 104 4.18 2.16 -7.32
CA GLY A 104 5.32 3.10 -7.39
C GLY A 104 4.97 4.55 -7.72
N SER A 105 3.69 4.90 -7.94
CA SER A 105 3.22 6.28 -8.15
C SER A 105 4.05 7.10 -9.16
N ASN A 106 4.90 8.00 -8.68
CA ASN A 106 5.75 8.91 -9.46
C ASN A 106 7.19 8.41 -9.66
N ALA A 107 7.47 7.14 -9.34
CA ALA A 107 8.77 6.48 -9.51
C ALA A 107 9.94 7.08 -8.72
N VAL A 108 9.70 7.93 -7.71
CA VAL A 108 10.77 8.55 -6.90
C VAL A 108 11.72 7.51 -6.31
N LEU A 109 11.18 6.39 -5.81
CA LEU A 109 12.00 5.33 -5.23
C LEU A 109 12.89 4.65 -6.28
N ALA A 110 12.33 4.38 -7.46
CA ALA A 110 13.04 3.81 -8.59
C ALA A 110 14.20 4.71 -9.04
N GLU A 111 13.94 6.01 -9.20
CA GLU A 111 14.93 7.00 -9.61
C GLU A 111 16.07 7.09 -8.58
N GLN A 112 15.76 7.16 -7.29
CA GLN A 112 16.77 7.25 -6.23
C GLN A 112 17.66 6.01 -6.17
N VAL A 113 17.08 4.81 -6.24
CA VAL A 113 17.88 3.58 -6.22
C VAL A 113 18.75 3.49 -7.48
N LYS A 114 18.19 3.76 -8.66
CA LYS A 114 18.92 3.72 -9.93
C LYS A 114 20.03 4.76 -10.03
N ALA A 115 19.85 5.95 -9.46
CA ALA A 115 20.89 6.97 -9.41
C ALA A 115 22.16 6.46 -8.70
N THR A 116 22.01 5.58 -7.70
CA THR A 116 23.14 4.95 -6.98
C THR A 116 23.61 3.64 -7.60
N ASN A 117 22.74 2.94 -8.33
CA ASN A 117 23.08 1.69 -9.01
C ASN A 117 22.33 1.56 -10.36
N PRO A 118 22.89 2.13 -11.45
CA PRO A 118 22.22 2.17 -12.75
C PRO A 118 21.96 0.80 -13.39
N LYS A 119 22.65 -0.25 -12.92
CA LYS A 119 22.56 -1.62 -13.46
C LYS A 119 21.29 -2.36 -13.01
N ILE A 120 20.55 -1.83 -12.03
CA ILE A 120 19.31 -2.45 -11.55
C ILE A 120 18.23 -2.33 -12.62
N ASN A 121 17.57 -3.45 -12.92
CA ASN A 121 16.35 -3.46 -13.70
C ASN A 121 15.18 -3.14 -12.79
N TRP A 122 14.40 -2.11 -13.14
CA TRP A 122 13.28 -1.67 -12.31
C TRP A 122 11.99 -1.65 -13.13
N SER A 123 10.97 -2.37 -12.64
CA SER A 123 9.64 -2.38 -13.22
C SER A 123 8.62 -1.94 -12.18
N ILE A 124 7.70 -1.06 -12.56
CA ILE A 124 6.65 -0.52 -11.69
C ILE A 124 5.29 -0.98 -12.21
N ILE A 125 4.43 -1.47 -11.31
CA ILE A 125 3.00 -1.68 -11.58
C ILE A 125 2.18 -0.70 -10.76
N GLU A 126 1.49 0.20 -11.44
CA GLU A 126 0.77 1.32 -10.83
C GLU A 126 -0.52 1.61 -11.63
N PRO A 127 -1.71 1.69 -11.01
CA PRO A 127 -2.94 2.00 -11.72
C PRO A 127 -2.97 3.40 -12.35
N ASN A 128 -2.36 4.40 -11.69
CA ASN A 128 -2.38 5.80 -12.12
C ASN A 128 -0.97 6.42 -12.14
N PRO A 129 -0.06 5.94 -13.00
CA PRO A 129 1.32 6.39 -12.98
C PRO A 129 1.43 7.81 -13.52
N THR A 130 2.18 8.66 -12.83
CA THR A 130 2.56 9.99 -13.32
C THR A 130 3.89 9.97 -14.06
N HIS A 131 4.75 8.99 -13.74
CA HIS A 131 5.99 8.73 -14.45
C HIS A 131 5.75 7.89 -15.71
N LYS A 132 6.36 8.28 -16.84
CA LYS A 132 6.32 7.52 -18.09
C LYS A 132 7.46 6.51 -18.12
N SER A 133 7.23 5.37 -18.76
CA SER A 133 8.31 4.40 -19.03
C SER A 133 9.50 5.06 -19.73
N THR A 134 10.70 4.70 -19.29
CA THR A 134 11.98 5.12 -19.87
C THR A 134 12.78 3.90 -20.32
N LYS A 135 14.00 4.10 -20.86
CA LYS A 135 14.94 3.00 -21.11
C LYS A 135 15.40 2.32 -19.82
N GLU A 136 15.26 3.00 -18.69
CA GLU A 136 15.83 2.63 -17.40
C GLU A 136 14.80 2.07 -16.42
N ILE A 137 13.56 2.55 -16.50
CA ILE A 137 12.45 2.19 -15.62
C ILE A 137 11.27 1.79 -16.51
N THR A 138 10.81 0.55 -16.37
CA THR A 138 9.58 0.07 -17.04
C THR A 138 8.38 0.41 -16.18
N VAL A 139 7.37 1.10 -16.72
CA VAL A 139 6.12 1.41 -16.03
C VAL A 139 4.96 0.70 -16.71
N ILE A 140 4.26 -0.13 -15.94
CA ILE A 140 3.10 -0.91 -16.35
C ILE A 140 1.88 -0.26 -15.70
N LYS A 141 0.99 0.30 -16.53
CA LYS A 141 -0.26 0.88 -16.04
C LYS A 141 -1.26 -0.23 -15.72
N GLY A 142 -1.60 -0.41 -14.45
CA GLY A 142 -2.59 -1.41 -14.03
C GLY A 142 -2.60 -1.68 -12.54
N TYR A 143 -3.64 -2.38 -12.08
CA TYR A 143 -3.70 -2.86 -10.71
C TYR A 143 -2.89 -4.14 -10.55
N PHE A 144 -2.09 -4.22 -9.49
CA PHE A 144 -1.59 -5.50 -9.03
C PHE A 144 -2.75 -6.32 -8.42
N ASN A 145 -3.24 -7.29 -9.16
CA ASN A 145 -4.35 -8.16 -8.78
C ASN A 145 -4.04 -9.60 -9.18
N LYS A 146 -4.95 -10.56 -8.93
CA LYS A 146 -4.73 -11.99 -9.23
C LYS A 146 -4.50 -12.32 -10.71
N SER A 147 -4.85 -11.41 -11.63
CA SER A 147 -4.64 -11.58 -13.07
C SER A 147 -3.39 -10.90 -13.59
N PHE A 148 -2.70 -10.10 -12.76
CA PHE A 148 -1.43 -9.50 -13.16
C PHE A 148 -0.41 -10.60 -13.42
N SER A 149 0.27 -10.52 -14.55
CA SER A 149 1.33 -11.44 -14.94
C SER A 149 2.54 -10.64 -15.37
N PHE A 150 3.73 -11.18 -15.11
CA PHE A 150 4.99 -10.56 -15.46
C PHE A 150 5.99 -11.66 -15.81
N ASP A 151 6.63 -11.51 -16.96
CA ASP A 151 7.45 -12.54 -17.62
C ASP A 151 8.96 -12.34 -17.42
N LYS A 152 9.38 -11.20 -16.87
CA LYS A 152 10.78 -10.94 -16.54
C LYS A 152 11.13 -11.54 -15.17
N PRO A 153 12.35 -12.06 -14.99
CA PRO A 153 12.81 -12.58 -13.71
C PRO A 153 12.81 -11.47 -12.65
N ILE A 154 12.35 -11.78 -11.44
CA ILE A 154 12.33 -10.86 -10.29
C ILE A 154 13.07 -11.53 -9.11
N ASP A 155 14.02 -10.81 -8.54
CA ASP A 155 14.66 -11.21 -7.28
C ASP A 155 14.15 -10.42 -6.08
N THR A 156 13.53 -9.27 -6.31
CA THR A 156 13.12 -8.37 -5.23
C THR A 156 11.78 -7.74 -5.57
N ILE A 157 10.83 -7.84 -4.64
CA ILE A 157 9.60 -7.06 -4.68
C ILE A 157 9.69 -5.95 -3.66
N VAL A 158 9.40 -4.73 -4.12
CA VAL A 158 9.37 -3.52 -3.31
C VAL A 158 7.97 -2.94 -3.31
N HIS A 159 7.51 -2.41 -2.18
CA HIS A 159 6.41 -1.47 -2.17
C HIS A 159 6.48 -0.52 -0.97
N SER A 160 5.98 0.70 -1.14
CA SER A 160 5.87 1.69 -0.08
C SER A 160 4.39 2.01 0.14
N HIS A 161 3.88 1.81 1.36
CA HIS A 161 2.50 2.13 1.70
C HIS A 161 1.42 1.43 0.85
N VAL A 162 1.59 0.13 0.55
CA VAL A 162 0.60 -0.66 -0.22
C VAL A 162 -0.18 -1.66 0.63
N LEU A 163 0.44 -2.28 1.64
CA LEU A 163 -0.17 -3.40 2.38
C LEU A 163 -1.44 -2.99 3.12
N GLU A 164 -1.44 -1.80 3.67
CA GLU A 164 -2.57 -1.17 4.37
C GLU A 164 -3.84 -1.10 3.52
N TYR A 165 -3.71 -0.95 2.20
CA TYR A 165 -4.83 -0.80 1.27
C TYR A 165 -5.32 -2.15 0.71
N LEU A 166 -4.65 -3.27 1.02
CA LEU A 166 -5.00 -4.56 0.46
C LEU A 166 -6.28 -5.12 1.08
N TYR A 167 -7.28 -5.37 0.23
CA TYR A 167 -8.54 -5.98 0.65
C TYR A 167 -8.37 -7.44 1.11
N ASN A 168 -7.47 -8.18 0.43
CA ASN A 168 -7.14 -9.58 0.69
C ASN A 168 -5.61 -9.76 0.81
N PRO A 169 -4.98 -9.33 1.92
CA PRO A 169 -3.52 -9.25 2.03
C PRO A 169 -2.82 -10.60 1.86
N VAL A 170 -3.39 -11.69 2.40
CA VAL A 170 -2.81 -13.04 2.29
C VAL A 170 -2.71 -13.49 0.83
N GLU A 171 -3.76 -13.27 0.04
CA GLU A 171 -3.77 -13.68 -1.37
C GLU A 171 -2.81 -12.83 -2.20
N MET A 172 -2.74 -11.53 -1.92
CA MET A 172 -1.85 -10.61 -2.63
C MET A 172 -0.38 -10.85 -2.32
N ILE A 173 -0.03 -11.12 -1.06
CA ILE A 173 1.34 -11.50 -0.69
C ILE A 173 1.72 -12.83 -1.32
N LYS A 174 0.81 -13.82 -1.38
CA LYS A 174 1.05 -15.07 -2.11
C LYS A 174 1.29 -14.83 -3.60
N HIS A 175 0.54 -13.90 -4.19
CA HIS A 175 0.72 -13.55 -5.59
C HIS A 175 2.03 -12.81 -5.84
N MET A 176 2.43 -11.88 -4.96
CA MET A 176 3.76 -11.27 -5.01
C MET A 176 4.85 -12.35 -4.92
N HIS A 177 4.72 -13.26 -3.96
CA HIS A 177 5.67 -14.37 -3.79
C HIS A 177 5.79 -15.27 -5.03
N SER A 178 4.75 -15.43 -5.86
CA SER A 178 4.86 -16.26 -7.07
C SER A 178 5.75 -15.67 -8.18
N PHE A 179 6.10 -14.38 -8.11
CA PHE A 179 7.08 -13.77 -9.03
C PHE A 179 8.53 -13.97 -8.58
N LEU A 180 8.75 -14.40 -7.34
CA LEU A 180 10.07 -14.56 -6.76
C LEU A 180 10.64 -15.94 -7.07
N GLU A 181 11.82 -15.99 -7.66
CA GLU A 181 12.56 -17.25 -7.83
C GLU A 181 13.02 -17.80 -6.46
N ILE A 182 12.92 -19.13 -6.28
CA ILE A 182 13.22 -19.79 -5.00
C ILE A 182 14.70 -19.59 -4.64
N GLY A 183 14.98 -19.02 -3.47
CA GLY A 183 16.33 -18.82 -2.94
C GLY A 183 16.51 -17.49 -2.23
N TRP A 184 17.23 -16.56 -2.86
CA TRP A 184 17.68 -15.29 -2.29
C TRP A 184 16.65 -14.15 -2.37
N ALA A 185 15.46 -14.44 -2.89
CA ALA A 185 14.46 -13.44 -3.17
C ALA A 185 14.04 -12.63 -1.94
N LYS A 186 13.84 -11.32 -2.13
CA LYS A 186 13.51 -10.38 -1.06
C LYS A 186 12.15 -9.74 -1.25
N PHE A 187 11.41 -9.63 -0.16
CA PHE A 187 10.19 -8.87 -0.08
C PHE A 187 10.45 -7.68 0.87
N ILE A 188 10.57 -6.47 0.31
CA ILE A 188 11.01 -5.27 1.04
C ILE A 188 9.88 -4.24 1.01
N PHE A 189 9.51 -3.69 2.17
CA PHE A 189 8.46 -2.71 2.22
C PHE A 189 8.58 -1.69 3.35
N SER A 190 7.93 -0.55 3.16
CA SER A 190 7.58 0.39 4.22
C SER A 190 6.06 0.38 4.45
N ALA A 191 5.67 0.48 5.71
CA ALA A 191 4.29 0.58 6.16
C ALA A 191 4.25 1.29 7.51
N PRO A 192 3.12 1.91 7.91
CA PRO A 192 2.98 2.51 9.23
C PRO A 192 3.15 1.47 10.35
N ILE A 193 3.94 1.81 11.37
CA ILE A 193 4.14 0.96 12.54
C ILE A 193 3.21 1.41 13.66
N PHE A 194 2.36 0.50 14.12
CA PHE A 194 1.35 0.79 15.15
C PHE A 194 1.94 1.00 16.57
N PHE A 195 3.17 0.53 16.85
CA PHE A 195 3.75 0.52 18.20
C PHE A 195 4.39 1.83 18.69
N ARG A 196 4.47 2.88 17.86
CA ARG A 196 5.00 4.17 18.27
C ARG A 196 3.99 5.26 17.93
N ASN A 197 3.44 5.88 18.98
CA ASN A 197 2.59 7.07 18.99
C ASN A 197 2.51 7.78 17.63
N ILE A 198 1.40 7.55 16.92
CA ILE A 198 0.65 8.44 16.01
C ILE A 198 -0.32 7.51 15.26
N PHE A 199 -1.62 7.74 15.43
CA PHE A 199 -2.64 7.07 14.64
C PHE A 199 -2.52 7.54 13.18
N PHE A 200 -1.79 6.81 12.34
CA PHE A 200 -2.05 6.85 10.90
C PHE A 200 -3.12 5.81 10.60
N ILE A 201 -4.35 6.29 10.49
CA ILE A 201 -5.49 5.53 10.00
C ILE A 201 -5.35 5.48 8.48
N LEU A 202 -5.12 4.29 7.94
CA LEU A 202 -5.22 4.02 6.50
C LEU A 202 -6.47 3.17 6.27
N VAL A 203 -7.24 3.57 5.25
CA VAL A 203 -8.62 3.16 4.96
C VAL A 203 -8.65 1.91 4.06
#